data_AF-A0A8S2X3Q9-F1
#
_entry.id   AF-A0A8S2X3Q9-F1
#
_cell.length_a   1.000
_cell.length_b   1.000
_cell.length_c   1.000
_cell.angle_alpha   90.00
_cell.angle_beta   90.00
_cell.angle_gamma   90.00
#
_symmetry.space_group_name_H-M   'P 1'
#
loop_
_entity.id
_entity.type
_entity.pdbx_description
1 polymer ?
#
loop_
_entity_poly.entity_id
_entity_poly.type
_entity_poly.pdbx_seq_one_letter_code
_entity_poly.pdbx_strand_id
1 'polypeptide(L)'
;MRAILAVAHCYGSILGTSWHLILETLQHLVWIIGFRPSTGGILKHVGITSDNTNSANSPVIVTGATADLPILSAMLSRLFESSKYLDDVALHHLIDALIRLSIESMKVAVNIREPSLFAIVKILETGSANLNRIDVWWKPISFN
;
A
#
# COMPACT_ATOMS: atom_id res chain seq x y z
N MET A 1 -9.22 -6.66 6.96
CA MET A 1 -8.57 -5.37 6.62
C MET A 1 -8.70 -4.32 7.74
N ARG A 2 -9.90 -3.97 8.23
CA ARG A 2 -10.08 -2.93 9.27
C ARG A 2 -9.22 -3.14 10.53
N ALA A 3 -9.22 -4.35 11.08
CA ALA A 3 -8.42 -4.67 12.27
C ALA A 3 -6.91 -4.49 12.03
N ILE A 4 -6.39 -4.92 10.88
CA ILE A 4 -4.98 -4.77 10.51
C ILE A 4 -4.61 -3.29 10.37
N LEU A 5 -5.45 -2.49 9.72
CA LEU A 5 -5.26 -1.04 9.60
C LEU A 5 -5.30 -0.34 10.96
N ALA A 6 -6.20 -0.76 11.86
CA ALA A 6 -6.29 -0.21 13.21
C ALA A 6 -5.03 -0.55 14.04
N VAL A 7 -4.54 -1.78 13.98
CA VAL A 7 -3.28 -2.19 14.65
C VAL A 7 -2.10 -1.40 14.11
N ALA A 8 -1.97 -1.28 12.78
CA ALA A 8 -0.89 -0.52 12.14
C ALA A 8 -0.93 0.96 12.53
N HIS A 9 -2.12 1.56 12.65
CA HIS A 9 -2.28 2.95 13.06
C HIS A 9 -1.98 3.17 14.55
N CYS A 10 -2.39 2.26 15.43
CA CYS A 10 -2.19 2.40 16.88
C CYS A 10 -0.77 2.04 17.34
N TYR A 11 -0.14 1.05 16.70
CA TYR A 11 1.15 0.48 17.13
C TYR A 11 2.26 0.68 16.10
N GLY A 12 2.08 1.60 15.14
CA GLY A 12 3.03 1.83 14.05
C GLY A 12 4.46 2.17 14.50
N SER A 13 4.61 2.80 15.67
CA SER A 13 5.92 3.14 16.24
C SER A 13 6.69 1.94 16.81
N ILE A 14 5.99 0.89 17.25
CA ILE A 14 6.59 -0.27 17.94
C ILE A 14 6.72 -1.47 16.99
N LEU A 15 6.06 -1.42 15.83
CA LEU A 15 5.91 -2.56 14.94
C LEU A 15 7.25 -3.05 14.34
N GLY A 16 8.22 -2.16 14.14
CA GLY A 16 9.57 -2.50 13.69
C GLY A 16 9.58 -3.38 12.44
N THR A 17 10.24 -4.53 12.49
CA THR A 17 10.34 -5.48 11.37
C THR A 17 9.00 -6.12 10.98
N SER A 18 7.98 -6.07 11.86
CA SER A 18 6.64 -6.62 11.58
C SER A 18 5.84 -5.76 10.60
N TRP A 19 6.32 -4.55 10.26
CA TRP A 19 5.76 -3.73 9.17
C TRP A 19 5.68 -4.50 7.86
N HIS A 20 6.68 -5.32 7.55
CA HIS A 20 6.72 -6.09 6.31
C HIS A 20 5.54 -7.07 6.19
N LEU A 21 5.28 -7.87 7.23
CA LEU A 21 4.14 -8.80 7.26
C LEU A 21 2.79 -8.07 7.13
N ILE A 22 2.64 -6.92 7.79
CA ILE A 22 1.42 -6.11 7.70
C ILE A 22 1.23 -5.54 6.30
N LEU A 23 2.30 -5.04 5.67
CA LEU A 23 2.22 -4.49 4.32
C LEU A 23 1.97 -5.57 3.26
N GLU A 24 2.56 -6.74 3.41
CA GLU A 24 2.32 -7.89 2.54
C GLU A 24 0.86 -8.35 2.63
N THR A 25 0.32 -8.49 3.85
CA THR A 25 -1.10 -8.84 4.05
C THR A 25 -2.03 -7.76 3.49
N LEU A 26 -1.70 -6.48 3.65
CA LEU A 26 -2.45 -5.38 3.04
C LEU A 26 -2.38 -5.43 1.51
N GLN A 27 -1.22 -5.72 0.91
CA GLN A 27 -1.07 -5.90 -0.53
C GLN A 27 -1.98 -7.02 -1.05
N HIS A 28 -1.99 -8.18 -0.39
CA HIS A 28 -2.86 -9.29 -0.77
C HIS A 28 -4.35 -8.93 -0.63
N LEU A 29 -4.74 -8.23 0.43
CA LEU A 29 -6.12 -7.79 0.62
C LEU A 29 -6.56 -6.78 -0.43
N VAL A 30 -5.71 -5.80 -0.75
CA VAL A 30 -5.94 -4.81 -1.81
C VAL A 30 -6.08 -5.48 -3.17
N TRP A 31 -5.26 -6.50 -3.44
CA TRP A 31 -5.33 -7.29 -4.66
C TRP A 31 -6.65 -8.07 -4.77
N ILE A 32 -7.06 -8.75 -3.70
CA ILE A 32 -8.35 -9.48 -3.64
C ILE A 32 -9.54 -8.54 -3.85
N ILE A 33 -9.46 -7.32 -3.31
CA ILE A 33 -10.52 -6.31 -3.44
C ILE A 33 -10.52 -5.64 -4.84
N GLY A 34 -9.46 -5.78 -5.64
CA GLY A 34 -9.41 -5.19 -6.98
C GLY A 34 -9.05 -3.69 -7.00
N PHE A 35 -8.37 -3.20 -5.97
CA PHE A 35 -7.78 -1.86 -6.01
C PHE A 35 -6.65 -1.81 -7.04
N ARG A 36 -6.72 -0.87 -7.98
CA ARG A 36 -5.66 -0.61 -8.95
C ARG A 36 -4.98 0.73 -8.67
N PRO A 37 -3.68 0.86 -8.96
CA PRO A 37 -2.99 2.14 -9.01
C PRO A 37 -3.71 3.06 -10.01
N SER A 38 -4.13 4.23 -9.56
CA SER A 38 -4.60 5.30 -10.46
C SER A 38 -3.45 6.26 -10.75
N THR A 39 -3.46 6.88 -11.94
CA THR A 39 -2.54 7.95 -12.32
C THR A 39 -2.58 9.04 -11.26
N GLY A 40 -1.52 9.15 -10.44
CA GLY A 40 -1.47 10.03 -9.27
C GLY A 40 -1.06 9.36 -7.95
N GLY A 41 -0.78 8.05 -7.93
CA GLY A 41 -0.20 7.42 -6.73
C GLY A 41 -1.22 7.17 -5.61
N ILE A 42 -2.51 7.10 -5.94
CA ILE A 42 -3.56 6.68 -5.02
C ILE A 42 -4.17 5.39 -5.58
N LEU A 43 -4.39 4.40 -4.71
CA LEU A 43 -5.10 3.17 -5.07
C LEU A 43 -6.60 3.47 -5.10
N LYS A 44 -7.22 3.30 -6.27
CA LYS A 44 -8.67 3.43 -6.43
C LYS A 44 -9.25 2.07 -6.78
N HIS A 45 -10.42 1.77 -6.23
CA HIS A 45 -11.14 0.57 -6.61
C HIS A 45 -11.60 0.73 -8.06
N VAL A 46 -11.36 -0.28 -8.90
CA VAL A 46 -12.02 -0.35 -10.22
C VAL A 46 -13.44 -0.80 -9.99
N GLY A 47 -14.34 0.16 -9.74
CA GLY A 47 -15.78 -0.10 -9.79
C GLY A 47 -16.19 -0.55 -11.20
N ILE A 48 -17.20 -1.41 -11.26
CA ILE A 48 -17.95 -1.73 -12.48
C ILE A 48 -18.71 -0.47 -12.89
N THR A 49 -18.02 0.49 -13.46
CA THR A 49 -18.62 1.63 -14.18
C THR A 49 -17.78 1.79 -15.44
N SER A 50 -18.27 1.07 -16.46
CA SER A 50 -18.21 1.42 -17.90
C SER A 50 -16.97 2.21 -18.35
N ASP A 51 -15.99 1.48 -18.89
CA ASP A 51 -15.54 1.65 -20.27
C ASP A 51 -14.32 0.76 -20.52
N ASN A 52 -14.59 -0.51 -20.84
CA ASN A 52 -13.86 -1.27 -21.86
C ASN A 52 -14.37 -2.71 -21.87
N THR A 53 -15.04 -3.04 -22.97
CA THR A 53 -15.17 -4.40 -23.48
C THR A 53 -13.79 -5.08 -23.47
N ASN A 54 -13.74 -6.33 -22.96
CA ASN A 54 -12.64 -7.29 -23.04
C ASN A 54 -11.71 -7.37 -21.80
N SER A 55 -12.22 -7.91 -20.69
CA SER A 55 -11.38 -8.76 -19.84
C SER A 55 -12.24 -9.76 -19.07
N ALA A 56 -12.31 -10.99 -19.59
CA ALA A 56 -13.10 -12.10 -19.06
C ALA A 56 -12.55 -12.74 -17.76
N ASN A 57 -11.71 -12.03 -17.00
CA ASN A 57 -11.01 -12.58 -15.81
C ASN A 57 -11.15 -11.69 -14.56
N SER A 58 -12.27 -10.99 -14.39
CA SER A 58 -12.52 -10.24 -13.14
C SER A 58 -13.02 -11.19 -12.05
N PRO A 59 -12.40 -11.28 -10.86
CA PRO A 59 -12.88 -12.15 -9.79
C PRO A 59 -14.18 -11.56 -9.22
N VAL A 60 -15.30 -12.19 -9.58
CA VAL A 60 -16.71 -11.87 -9.28
C VAL A 60 -17.08 -11.91 -7.77
N ILE A 61 -16.12 -11.96 -6.84
CA ILE A 61 -16.41 -12.35 -5.45
C ILE A 61 -16.93 -11.18 -4.57
N VAL A 62 -16.78 -9.90 -4.94
CA VAL A 62 -17.01 -8.77 -4.01
C VAL A 62 -18.30 -7.99 -4.28
N THR A 63 -19.44 -8.67 -4.35
CA THR A 63 -20.76 -8.01 -4.51
C THR A 63 -21.40 -7.58 -3.16
N GLY A 64 -20.88 -8.07 -2.02
CA GLY A 64 -21.49 -7.83 -0.69
C GLY A 64 -20.95 -6.66 0.15
N ALA A 65 -19.90 -5.94 -0.28
CA ALA A 65 -19.16 -4.98 0.57
C ALA A 65 -18.99 -3.59 -0.06
N THR A 66 -19.86 -3.19 -0.98
CA THR A 66 -19.72 -1.95 -1.77
C THR A 66 -19.73 -0.67 -0.93
N ALA A 67 -20.40 -0.66 0.23
CA ALA A 67 -20.42 0.49 1.14
C ALA A 67 -19.12 0.64 1.98
N ASP A 68 -18.43 -0.46 2.26
CA ASP A 68 -17.25 -0.45 3.14
C ASP A 68 -15.94 -0.18 2.37
N LEU A 69 -15.94 -0.37 1.05
CA LEU A 69 -14.77 -0.18 0.19
C LEU A 69 -14.19 1.24 0.21
N PRO A 70 -15.00 2.31 0.08
CA PRO A 70 -14.50 3.68 0.19
C PRO A 70 -13.89 3.95 1.58
N ILE A 71 -14.50 3.40 2.64
CA ILE A 71 -14.00 3.52 4.01
C ILE A 71 -12.64 2.84 4.15
N LEU A 72 -12.49 1.61 3.65
CA LEU A 72 -11.22 0.88 3.67
C LEU A 72 -10.13 1.60 2.88
N SER A 73 -10.47 2.14 1.70
CA SER A 73 -9.55 2.95 0.90
C SER A 73 -9.09 4.19 1.68
N ALA A 74 -10.03 4.89 2.32
CA ALA A 74 -9.74 6.09 3.11
C ALA A 74 -8.88 5.75 4.34
N MET A 75 -9.18 4.64 5.05
CA MET A 75 -8.37 4.17 6.18
C MET A 75 -6.94 3.81 5.75
N LEU A 76 -6.79 3.18 4.59
CA LEU A 76 -5.48 2.84 4.04
C LEU A 76 -4.69 4.11 3.70
N SER A 77 -5.28 5.08 3.01
CA SER A 77 -4.60 6.35 2.73
C SER A 77 -4.26 7.12 4.00
N ARG A 78 -5.20 7.17 4.96
CA ARG A 78 -4.97 7.80 6.26
C ARG A 78 -3.82 7.16 7.04
N LEU A 79 -3.61 5.84 6.92
CA LEU A 79 -2.47 5.18 7.55
C LEU A 79 -1.14 5.75 7.04
N PHE A 80 -0.97 5.87 5.72
CA PHE A 80 0.27 6.41 5.15
C PHE A 80 0.36 7.92 5.31
N GLU A 81 -0.75 8.66 5.32
CA GLU A 81 -0.74 10.08 5.69
C GLU A 81 -0.32 10.29 7.16
N SER A 82 -0.75 9.40 8.07
CA SER A 82 -0.39 9.45 9.49
C SER A 82 1.07 9.12 9.77
N SER A 83 1.81 8.62 8.77
CA SER A 83 3.26 8.36 8.90
C SER A 83 4.06 9.61 9.27
N LYS A 84 3.54 10.82 9.00
CA LYS A 84 4.12 12.10 9.47
C LYS A 84 4.25 12.21 10.99
N TYR A 85 3.48 11.41 11.73
CA TYR A 85 3.53 11.34 13.20
C TYR A 85 4.42 10.21 13.72
N LEU A 86 4.97 9.37 12.83
CA LEU A 86 5.96 8.38 13.23
C LEU A 86 7.27 9.07 13.57
N ASP A 87 7.94 8.54 14.59
CA ASP A 87 9.33 8.84 14.86
C ASP A 87 10.23 8.34 13.71
N ASP A 88 11.43 8.87 13.66
CA ASP A 88 12.34 8.61 12.54
C ASP A 88 12.69 7.12 12.42
N VAL A 89 12.85 6.39 13.53
CA VAL A 89 13.19 4.96 13.50
C VAL A 89 12.03 4.12 12.96
N ALA A 90 10.82 4.36 13.44
CA ALA A 90 9.64 3.67 12.92
C ALA A 90 9.36 4.00 11.45
N LEU A 91 9.57 5.25 11.03
CA LEU A 91 9.45 5.66 9.63
C LEU A 91 10.47 4.91 8.76
N HIS A 92 11.71 4.76 9.21
CA HIS A 92 12.71 3.94 8.51
C HIS A 92 12.26 2.49 8.35
N HIS A 93 11.74 1.86 9.42
CA HIS A 93 11.22 0.50 9.32
C HIS A 93 10.05 0.36 8.35
N LEU A 94 9.15 1.35 8.30
CA LEU A 94 8.05 1.39 7.33
C LEU A 94 8.56 1.48 5.89
N ILE A 95 9.50 2.40 5.61
CA ILE A 95 10.07 2.60 4.28
C ILE A 95 10.88 1.37 3.84
N ASP A 96 11.73 0.82 4.72
CA ASP A 96 12.50 -0.40 4.45
C ASP A 96 11.58 -1.58 4.10
N ALA A 97 10.51 -1.77 4.88
CA ALA A 97 9.52 -2.82 4.62
C ALA A 97 8.83 -2.64 3.26
N LEU A 98 8.52 -1.40 2.85
CA LEU A 98 7.97 -1.09 1.53
C LEU A 98 8.96 -1.35 0.40
N ILE A 99 10.23 -0.97 0.56
CA ILE A 99 11.29 -1.23 -0.42
C ILE A 99 11.44 -2.74 -0.62
N ARG A 100 11.55 -3.50 0.47
CA ARG A 100 11.65 -4.96 0.44
C ARG A 100 10.45 -5.59 -0.29
N LEU A 101 9.23 -5.16 0.04
CA LEU A 101 8.00 -5.64 -0.62
C LEU A 101 7.98 -5.31 -2.12
N SER A 102 8.51 -4.16 -2.52
CA SER A 102 8.64 -3.76 -3.92
C SER A 102 9.61 -4.67 -4.68
N ILE A 103 10.77 -4.96 -4.08
CA ILE A 103 11.79 -5.85 -4.67
C ILE A 103 11.24 -7.27 -4.83
N GLU A 104 10.57 -7.79 -3.80
CA GLU A 104 9.93 -9.11 -3.86
C GLU A 104 8.85 -9.17 -4.95
N SER A 105 7.99 -8.15 -5.02
CA SER A 105 6.96 -8.05 -6.07
C SER A 105 7.57 -8.00 -7.48
N MET A 106 8.73 -7.36 -7.65
CA MET A 106 9.47 -7.33 -8.91
C MET A 106 10.10 -8.68 -9.25
N LYS A 107 10.69 -9.38 -8.27
CA LYS A 107 11.28 -10.72 -8.47
C LYS A 107 10.23 -11.74 -8.92
N VAL A 108 9.02 -11.68 -8.36
CA VAL A 108 7.90 -12.54 -8.77
C VAL A 108 7.48 -12.25 -10.22
N ALA A 109 7.54 -10.98 -10.63
CA ALA A 109 7.13 -10.56 -11.96
C ALA A 109 8.07 -11.00 -13.09
N VAL A 110 9.37 -11.15 -12.80
CA VAL A 110 10.35 -11.66 -13.76
C VAL A 110 9.97 -13.04 -14.29
N ASN A 111 9.24 -13.84 -13.50
CA ASN A 111 8.97 -15.23 -13.84
C ASN A 111 7.61 -15.47 -14.52
N ILE A 112 6.50 -14.81 -14.13
CA ILE A 112 5.13 -15.26 -14.56
C ILE A 112 4.06 -14.14 -14.73
N ARG A 113 4.19 -12.92 -14.18
CA ARG A 113 3.08 -11.93 -14.13
C ARG A 113 3.53 -10.46 -14.06
N GLU A 114 2.64 -9.50 -14.32
CA GLU A 114 2.85 -8.08 -13.98
C GLU A 114 3.11 -7.88 -12.46
N PRO A 115 4.11 -7.06 -12.08
CA PRO A 115 4.43 -6.80 -10.68
C PRO A 115 3.34 -5.99 -9.98
N SER A 116 3.15 -6.27 -8.69
CA SER A 116 2.33 -5.40 -7.83
C SER A 116 2.99 -4.02 -7.70
N LEU A 117 2.28 -2.97 -8.09
CA LEU A 117 2.71 -1.57 -7.89
C LEU A 117 2.34 -1.02 -6.51
N PHE A 118 1.71 -1.82 -5.64
CA PHE A 118 1.24 -1.40 -4.32
C PHE A 118 2.34 -0.73 -3.50
N ALA A 119 3.50 -1.38 -3.37
CA ALA A 119 4.60 -0.89 -2.56
C ALA A 119 5.12 0.47 -3.05
N ILE A 120 5.32 0.62 -4.37
CA ILE A 120 5.79 1.87 -4.98
C ILE A 120 4.80 3.01 -4.74
N VAL A 121 3.51 2.74 -4.92
CA VAL A 121 2.44 3.70 -4.66
C VAL A 121 2.45 4.16 -3.20
N LYS A 122 2.66 3.24 -2.26
CA LYS A 122 2.72 3.55 -0.83
C LYS A 122 4.00 4.25 -0.41
N ILE A 123 5.13 4.02 -1.08
CA ILE A 123 6.35 4.82 -0.91
C ILE A 123 6.08 6.27 -1.31
N LEU A 124 5.43 6.49 -2.46
CA LEU A 124 5.10 7.84 -2.92
C LEU A 124 4.16 8.57 -1.94
N GLU A 125 3.12 7.90 -1.46
CA GLU A 125 2.17 8.47 -0.49
C GLU A 125 2.87 8.79 0.85
N THR A 126 3.74 7.91 1.33
CA THR A 126 4.54 8.12 2.54
C THR A 126 5.53 9.28 2.36
N GLY A 127 6.19 9.36 1.21
CA GLY A 127 7.13 10.43 0.88
C GLY A 127 6.44 11.79 0.80
N SER A 128 5.25 11.85 0.19
CA SER A 128 4.43 13.07 0.14
C SER A 128 4.01 13.54 1.53
N ALA A 129 3.65 12.62 2.43
CA ALA A 129 3.29 12.95 3.82
C ALA A 129 4.49 13.40 4.68
N ASN A 130 5.73 13.04 4.30
CA ASN A 130 6.96 13.31 5.06
C ASN A 130 7.94 14.25 4.34
N LEU A 131 7.48 15.08 3.40
CA LEU A 131 8.34 16.04 2.69
C LEU A 131 9.11 16.99 3.62
N ASN A 132 8.55 17.30 4.79
CA ASN A 132 9.20 18.10 5.83
C ASN A 132 10.46 17.45 6.44
N ARG A 133 10.64 16.13 6.29
CA ARG A 133 11.78 15.36 6.81
C ARG A 133 12.43 14.54 5.69
N ILE A 134 12.63 15.15 4.52
CA ILE A 134 13.16 14.45 3.34
C ILE A 134 14.49 13.74 3.60
N ASP A 135 15.37 14.33 4.42
CA ASP A 135 16.66 13.75 4.80
C ASP A 135 16.56 12.45 5.60
N VAL A 136 15.38 12.14 6.16
CA VAL A 136 15.11 10.93 6.94
C VAL A 136 14.60 9.82 6.02
N TRP A 137 13.56 10.09 5.23
CA TRP A 137 12.91 9.04 4.43
C TRP A 137 13.57 8.80 3.05
N TRP A 138 14.29 9.79 2.50
CA TRP A 138 14.94 9.67 1.19
C TRP A 138 16.23 8.86 1.25
N LYS A 139 16.97 8.91 2.36
CA LYS A 139 18.26 8.20 2.53
C LYS A 139 18.16 6.70 2.24
N PRO A 140 17.18 5.95 2.79
CA PRO A 140 17.01 4.52 2.48
C PRO A 140 16.70 4.23 1.00
N ILE A 141 16.12 5.20 0.28
CA ILE A 141 15.71 5.03 -1.12
C ILE A 141 16.86 5.34 -2.07
N SER A 142 17.66 6.38 -1.78
CA SER A 142 18.73 6.85 -2.67
C SER A 142 20.07 6.14 -2.48
N PHE A 143 20.32 5.52 -1.32
CA PHE A 143 21.61 4.92 -0.97
C PHE A 143 21.53 3.41 -0.68
N ASN A 144 20.60 2.71 -1.33
CA ASN A 144 20.53 1.25 -1.27
C ASN A 144 21.58 0.60 -2.20
#